data_AF-G9KQ08-F1
#
_entry.id   AF-G9KQ08-F1
#
_cell.length_a   1.000
_cell.length_b   1.000
_cell.length_c   1.000
_cell.angle_alpha   90.00
_cell.angle_beta   90.00
_cell.angle_gamma   90.00
#
_symmetry.space_group_name_H-M   'P 1'
#
loop_
_entity.id
_entity.type
_entity.pdbx_description
1 polymer ?
#
loop_
_entity_poly.entity_id
_entity_poly.type
_entity_poly.pdbx_seq_one_letter_code
_entity_poly.pdbx_strand_id
1 'polypeptide(L)'
;HRRCLKMLSGVWFLSVLTVAGILQTESRKTAKDICKIRCLCEEKENVLNINCENKGFTTVSLLQPPQYRIYQLFLNGNLLTRLYPNEFVNYSNAVTLHLGNNGLQEIRTGAFSGLKTLKRL
;
A
#
# COMPACT_ATOMS: atom_id res chain seq x y z
N HIS A 1 20.33 10.14 10.57
CA HIS A 1 21.54 10.82 10.06
C HIS A 1 22.76 10.11 10.68
N ARG A 2 23.33 9.06 10.04
CA ARG A 2 24.76 8.80 10.30
C ARG A 2 25.51 9.94 9.59
N ARG A 3 26.52 10.49 10.23
CA ARG A 3 27.59 11.19 9.51
C ARG A 3 28.86 10.39 9.65
N CYS A 4 29.68 10.61 8.62
CA CYS A 4 31.10 10.38 8.54
C CYS A 4 31.57 8.95 8.29
N LEU A 5 31.88 8.72 7.02
CA LEU A 5 33.14 8.08 6.66
C LEU A 5 34.21 9.18 6.54
N LYS A 6 35.23 9.15 7.41
CA LYS A 6 36.60 9.63 7.16
C LYS A 6 37.53 8.43 7.43
N MET A 7 38.59 8.36 6.63
CA MET A 7 39.61 7.30 6.52
C MET A 7 40.29 6.91 7.85
N LEU A 8 40.85 5.69 7.93
CA LEU A 8 42.31 5.45 8.07
C LEU A 8 42.66 3.93 8.15
N SER A 9 43.65 3.56 7.33
CA SER A 9 44.73 2.57 7.47
C SER A 9 44.47 1.14 8.02
N GLY A 10 44.70 0.15 7.14
CA GLY A 10 45.69 -0.89 7.40
C GLY A 10 45.21 -2.30 7.84
N VAL A 11 45.72 -3.29 7.10
CA VAL A 11 45.82 -4.74 7.38
C VAL A 11 44.70 -5.64 6.83
N TRP A 12 45.06 -6.32 5.75
CA TRP A 12 44.34 -7.42 5.10
C TRP A 12 44.52 -8.71 5.89
N PHE A 13 43.45 -9.39 6.29
CA PHE A 13 43.45 -10.85 6.47
C PHE A 13 42.09 -11.46 6.11
N LEU A 14 42.15 -12.49 5.27
CA LEU A 14 41.06 -13.22 4.63
C LEU A 14 40.29 -14.11 5.62
N SER A 15 38.95 -14.11 5.59
CA SER A 15 38.12 -15.33 5.79
C SER A 15 36.61 -15.07 5.58
N VAL A 16 36.14 -15.48 4.40
CA VAL A 16 34.89 -16.22 4.09
C VAL A 16 33.59 -15.92 4.88
N LEU A 17 32.67 -15.25 4.15
CA LEU A 17 31.22 -15.46 4.01
C LEU A 17 30.35 -15.75 5.26
N THR A 18 29.69 -14.70 5.76
CA THR A 18 28.31 -14.83 6.26
C THR A 18 27.39 -13.89 5.47
N VAL A 19 26.73 -14.46 4.46
CA VAL A 19 25.55 -13.83 3.85
C VAL A 19 24.39 -14.07 4.81
N ALA A 20 24.17 -13.13 5.72
CA ALA A 20 22.97 -13.14 6.55
C ALA A 20 22.42 -11.71 6.64
N GLY A 21 21.29 -11.50 5.98
CA GLY A 21 20.38 -10.39 6.30
C GLY A 21 20.38 -9.21 5.32
N ILE A 22 20.06 -9.46 4.05
CA ILE A 22 19.31 -8.46 3.27
C ILE A 22 17.93 -9.04 3.01
N LEU A 23 16.95 -8.66 3.83
CA LEU A 23 15.56 -8.61 3.40
C LEU A 23 14.81 -7.62 4.28
N GLN A 24 13.92 -6.85 3.66
CA GLN A 24 13.01 -5.86 4.27
C GLN A 24 13.52 -4.41 4.36
N THR A 25 13.72 -3.77 3.20
CA THR A 25 13.44 -2.32 3.09
C THR A 25 12.71 -1.92 1.79
N GLU A 26 11.94 -2.81 1.16
CA GLU A 26 11.11 -2.40 0.00
C GLU A 26 9.73 -1.86 0.42
N SER A 27 9.08 -2.48 1.42
CA SER A 27 7.71 -2.12 1.80
C SER A 27 7.53 -0.67 2.30
N ARG A 28 8.56 -0.08 2.93
CA ARG A 28 8.50 1.30 3.43
C ARG A 28 8.59 2.34 2.31
N LYS A 29 9.05 1.96 1.10
CA LYS A 29 9.14 2.88 -0.05
C LYS A 29 7.79 3.00 -0.75
N THR A 30 7.16 1.87 -1.09
CA THR A 30 5.94 1.84 -1.92
C THR A 30 4.72 2.49 -1.24
N ALA A 31 4.48 2.20 0.04
CA ALA A 31 3.39 2.82 0.79
C ALA A 31 3.62 4.32 1.03
N LYS A 32 4.90 4.73 1.11
CA LYS A 32 5.31 6.11 1.31
C LYS A 32 5.16 6.96 0.04
N ASP A 33 5.10 6.35 -1.14
CA ASP A 33 4.97 7.07 -2.41
C ASP A 33 3.51 7.41 -2.76
N ILE A 34 2.53 6.56 -2.41
CA ILE A 34 1.10 6.85 -2.65
C ILE A 34 0.52 7.85 -1.67
N CYS A 35 0.82 7.65 -0.39
CA CYS A 35 0.42 8.54 0.71
C CYS A 35 1.07 9.93 0.65
N LYS A 36 1.98 10.15 -0.29
CA LYS A 36 2.71 11.41 -0.42
C LYS A 36 2.41 12.15 -1.73
N ILE A 37 1.79 11.50 -2.71
CA ILE A 37 1.53 12.08 -4.05
C ILE A 37 0.04 12.11 -4.44
N ARG A 38 -0.80 11.18 -3.96
CA ARG A 38 -2.20 11.07 -4.42
C ARG A 38 -3.25 11.09 -3.30
N CYS A 39 -2.93 10.52 -2.14
CA CYS A 39 -3.87 10.35 -1.04
C CYS A 39 -3.29 10.90 0.26
N LEU A 40 -4.15 11.26 1.22
CA LEU A 40 -3.74 11.63 2.57
C LEU A 40 -3.72 10.35 3.42
N CYS A 41 -2.63 10.11 4.14
CA CYS A 41 -2.54 8.95 5.01
C CYS A 41 -2.15 9.31 6.44
N GLU A 42 -2.88 8.71 7.38
CA GLU A 42 -2.74 8.97 8.80
C GLU A 42 -2.75 7.64 9.56
N GLU A 43 -1.85 7.48 10.52
CA GLU A 43 -1.79 6.28 11.35
C GLU A 43 -2.50 6.55 12.68
N LYS A 44 -3.55 5.78 12.98
CA LYS A 44 -4.31 5.87 14.24
C LYS A 44 -4.49 4.47 14.80
N GLU A 45 -4.11 4.27 16.06
CA GLU A 45 -4.29 2.99 16.77
C GLU A 45 -3.72 1.78 16.00
N ASN A 46 -2.53 1.93 15.40
CA ASN A 46 -1.87 0.92 14.55
C ASN A 46 -2.62 0.54 13.26
N VAL A 47 -3.61 1.33 12.85
CA VAL A 47 -4.31 1.20 11.58
C VAL A 47 -3.95 2.39 10.70
N LEU A 48 -3.57 2.12 9.45
CA LEU A 48 -3.31 3.17 8.48
C LEU A 48 -4.62 3.58 7.79
N ASN A 49 -5.01 4.84 7.94
CA ASN A 49 -6.11 5.43 7.19
C ASN A 49 -5.58 5.96 5.87
N ILE A 50 -6.11 5.49 4.75
CA ILE A 50 -5.74 5.92 3.40
C ILE A 50 -6.95 6.65 2.81
N ASN A 51 -6.94 7.98 2.89
CA ASN A 51 -7.99 8.84 2.34
C ASN A 51 -7.65 9.26 0.91
N CYS A 52 -8.40 8.70 -0.05
CA CYS A 52 -8.33 8.94 -1.48
C CYS A 52 -9.64 9.52 -2.03
N GLU A 53 -10.42 10.21 -1.21
CA GLU A 53 -11.72 10.76 -1.61
C GLU A 53 -11.57 11.90 -2.64
N ASN A 54 -12.50 11.98 -3.59
CA ASN A 54 -12.59 13.03 -4.61
C ASN A 54 -11.29 13.25 -5.40
N LYS A 55 -10.59 12.18 -5.76
CA LYS A 55 -9.33 12.22 -6.52
C LYS A 55 -9.50 11.85 -8.01
N GLY A 56 -10.71 11.51 -8.43
CA GLY A 56 -11.01 11.16 -9.82
C GLY A 56 -10.47 9.78 -10.23
N PHE A 57 -10.31 8.85 -9.28
CA PHE A 57 -9.86 7.50 -9.62
C PHE A 57 -10.89 6.77 -10.49
N THR A 58 -10.45 6.25 -11.64
CA THR A 58 -11.26 5.43 -12.56
C THR A 58 -10.97 3.94 -12.44
N THR A 59 -9.83 3.58 -11.85
CA THR A 59 -9.44 2.22 -11.47
C THR A 59 -8.65 2.27 -10.17
N VAL A 60 -8.71 1.18 -9.41
CA VAL A 60 -7.90 1.04 -8.19
C VAL A 60 -6.49 0.55 -8.50
N SER A 61 -6.18 0.14 -9.74
CA SER A 61 -4.82 -0.28 -10.13
C SER A 61 -3.76 0.81 -9.96
N LEU A 62 -4.17 2.07 -9.93
CA LEU A 62 -3.29 3.22 -9.67
C LEU A 62 -2.88 3.35 -8.20
N LEU A 63 -3.54 2.59 -7.31
CA LEU A 63 -3.27 2.54 -5.89
C LEU A 63 -2.53 1.23 -5.59
N GLN A 64 -1.29 1.34 -5.10
CA GLN A 64 -0.50 0.23 -4.55
C GLN A 64 -0.57 0.26 -3.02
N PRO A 65 -1.47 -0.51 -2.39
CA PRO A 65 -1.62 -0.48 -0.95
C PRO A 65 -0.40 -1.11 -0.23
N PRO A 66 -0.18 -0.80 1.06
CA PRO A 66 0.84 -1.46 1.85
C PRO A 66 0.55 -2.96 2.05
N GLN A 67 1.54 -3.80 1.73
CA GLN A 67 1.43 -5.26 1.82
C GLN A 67 1.59 -5.84 3.23
N TYR A 68 2.12 -5.06 4.19
CA TYR A 68 2.44 -5.54 5.55
C TYR A 68 1.81 -4.68 6.65
N ARG A 69 0.85 -3.83 6.29
CA ARG A 69 0.10 -3.01 7.24
C ARG A 69 -1.38 -3.21 7.03
N ILE A 70 -2.12 -3.17 8.14
CA ILE A 70 -3.58 -3.11 8.12
C ILE A 70 -3.99 -1.68 7.83
N TYR A 71 -5.01 -1.51 6.99
CA TYR A 71 -5.47 -0.18 6.61
C TYR A 71 -6.97 -0.09 6.35
N GLN A 72 -7.46 1.14 6.39
CA GLN A 72 -8.78 1.55 5.95
C GLN A 72 -8.63 2.37 4.67
N LEU A 73 -9.44 2.09 3.65
CA LEU A 73 -9.35 2.71 2.34
C LEU A 73 -10.64 3.47 2.03
N PHE A 74 -10.51 4.78 1.84
CA PHE A 74 -11.63 5.66 1.50
C PHE A 74 -11.50 6.12 0.05
N LEU A 75 -12.40 5.64 -0.81
CA LEU A 75 -12.45 5.95 -2.24
C LEU A 75 -13.76 6.67 -2.63
N ASN A 76 -14.43 7.32 -1.69
CA ASN A 76 -15.69 8.00 -1.97
C ASN A 76 -15.53 9.12 -2.99
N GLY A 77 -16.56 9.36 -3.81
CA GLY A 77 -16.59 10.49 -4.74
C GLY A 77 -15.55 10.38 -5.87
N ASN A 78 -15.15 9.16 -6.24
CA ASN A 78 -14.31 8.90 -7.40
C ASN A 78 -15.16 8.49 -8.62
N LEU A 79 -14.53 7.94 -9.66
CA LEU A 79 -15.15 7.61 -10.95
C LEU A 79 -15.05 6.10 -11.24
N LEU A 80 -15.10 5.28 -10.20
CA LEU A 80 -15.10 3.82 -10.32
C LEU A 80 -16.47 3.36 -10.81
N THR A 81 -16.67 3.33 -12.14
CA THR A 81 -17.96 2.98 -12.73
C THR A 81 -18.15 1.47 -12.92
N ARG A 82 -17.07 0.70 -13.02
CA ARG A 82 -17.09 -0.75 -13.17
C ARG A 82 -15.99 -1.40 -12.33
N LEU A 83 -16.33 -2.51 -11.66
CA LEU A 83 -15.35 -3.33 -10.94
C LEU A 83 -15.22 -4.69 -11.62
N TYR A 84 -14.00 -5.01 -12.08
CA TYR A 84 -13.69 -6.27 -12.75
C TYR A 84 -13.30 -7.36 -11.74
N PRO A 85 -13.32 -8.65 -12.13
CA PRO A 85 -12.80 -9.71 -11.28
C PRO A 85 -11.36 -9.42 -10.86
N ASN A 86 -11.03 -9.65 -9.58
CA ASN A 86 -9.70 -9.45 -9.02
C ASN A 86 -9.21 -7.99 -8.98
N GLU A 87 -10.09 -7.00 -9.17
CA GLU A 87 -9.74 -5.57 -9.06
C GLU A 87 -9.05 -5.24 -7.72
N PHE A 88 -9.45 -5.93 -6.64
CA PHE A 88 -8.87 -5.77 -5.30
C PHE A 88 -7.93 -6.91 -4.88
N VAL A 89 -7.33 -7.66 -5.82
CA VAL A 89 -6.49 -8.84 -5.51
C VAL A 89 -5.32 -8.54 -4.55
N ASN A 90 -4.73 -7.36 -4.67
CA ASN A 90 -3.57 -6.94 -3.87
C ASN A 90 -3.94 -6.22 -2.56
N TYR A 91 -5.23 -6.20 -2.20
CA TYR A 91 -5.75 -5.42 -1.08
C TYR A 91 -6.05 -6.29 0.15
N SER A 92 -5.26 -7.34 0.35
CA SER A 92 -5.54 -8.39 1.34
C SER A 92 -5.62 -7.93 2.79
N ASN A 93 -4.99 -6.79 3.12
CA ASN A 93 -4.95 -6.23 4.49
C ASN A 93 -5.93 -5.05 4.69
N ALA A 94 -6.77 -4.75 3.70
CA ALA A 94 -7.83 -3.76 3.87
C ALA A 94 -8.86 -4.30 4.87
N VAL A 95 -9.13 -3.54 5.93
CA VAL A 95 -10.17 -3.88 6.93
C VAL A 95 -11.47 -3.14 6.65
N THR A 96 -11.38 -1.98 6.02
CA THR A 96 -12.54 -1.18 5.61
C THR A 96 -12.29 -0.63 4.21
N LEU A 97 -13.31 -0.68 3.37
CA LEU A 97 -13.31 -0.14 2.01
C LEU A 97 -14.56 0.70 1.82
N HIS A 98 -14.43 1.98 1.48
CA HIS A 98 -15.56 2.83 1.15
C HIS A 98 -15.56 3.18 -0.35
N LEU A 99 -16.63 2.85 -1.05
CA LEU A 99 -16.82 3.08 -2.49
C LEU A 99 -18.03 3.98 -2.81
N GLY A 100 -18.54 4.72 -1.82
CA GLY A 100 -19.70 5.59 -1.98
C GLY A 100 -19.51 6.65 -3.07
N ASN A 101 -20.60 7.07 -3.70
CA ASN A 101 -20.60 8.16 -4.68
C ASN A 101 -19.61 7.98 -5.86
N ASN A 102 -19.39 6.74 -6.31
CA ASN A 102 -18.50 6.45 -7.45
C ASN A 102 -19.22 6.34 -8.81
N GLY A 103 -20.55 6.33 -8.81
CA GLY A 103 -21.33 6.05 -10.03
C GLY A 103 -21.14 4.62 -10.53
N LEU A 104 -20.98 3.66 -9.61
CA LEU A 104 -20.87 2.22 -9.93
C LEU A 104 -22.11 1.75 -10.70
N GLN A 105 -21.90 1.22 -11.90
CA GLN A 105 -22.93 0.67 -12.78
C GLN A 105 -22.83 -0.86 -12.90
N GLU A 106 -21.62 -1.41 -12.79
CA GLU A 106 -21.36 -2.83 -12.94
C GLU A 106 -20.35 -3.32 -11.89
N ILE A 107 -20.68 -4.40 -11.19
CA ILE A 107 -19.76 -5.10 -10.29
C ILE A 107 -19.73 -6.56 -10.73
N ARG A 108 -18.61 -7.00 -11.32
CA ARG A 108 -18.46 -8.37 -11.79
C ARG A 108 -18.20 -9.33 -10.65
N THR A 109 -18.67 -10.56 -10.81
CA THR A 109 -18.39 -11.66 -9.89
C THR A 109 -16.89 -11.80 -9.67
N GLY A 110 -16.47 -11.87 -8.41
CA GLY A 110 -15.06 -11.97 -8.04
C GLY A 110 -14.30 -10.63 -7.96
N ALA A 111 -14.97 -9.47 -8.09
CA ALA A 111 -14.28 -8.18 -7.95
C ALA A 111 -13.56 -8.00 -6.60
N PHE A 112 -14.16 -8.53 -5.53
CA PHE A 112 -13.66 -8.41 -4.16
C PHE A 112 -12.84 -9.63 -3.68
N SER A 113 -12.47 -10.56 -4.57
CA SER A 113 -11.81 -11.83 -4.22
C SER A 113 -10.52 -11.68 -3.39
N GLY A 114 -9.80 -10.57 -3.53
CA GLY A 114 -8.56 -10.30 -2.81
C GLY A 114 -8.73 -9.73 -1.39
N LEU A 115 -9.93 -9.30 -1.01
CA LEU A 115 -10.20 -8.57 0.23
C LEU A 115 -10.34 -9.50 1.44
N LYS A 116 -9.26 -10.24 1.77
CA LYS A 116 -9.27 -11.32 2.77
C LYS A 116 -9.55 -10.86 4.21
N THR A 117 -9.12 -9.67 4.60
CA THR A 117 -9.30 -9.14 5.97
C THR A 117 -10.47 -8.17 6.12
N LEU A 118 -11.27 -7.99 5.07
CA LEU A 118 -12.30 -6.96 5.03
C LEU A 118 -13.40 -7.27 6.05
N LYS A 119 -13.73 -6.27 6.87
CA LYS A 119 -14.81 -6.33 7.85
C LYS A 119 -15.97 -5.40 7.51
N ARG A 120 -15.71 -4.36 6.72
CA ARG A 120 -16.68 -3.32 6.36
C ARG A 120 -16.49 -2.88 4.92
N LEU A 121 -17.59 -2.80 4.17
CA LEU A 121 -17.69 -2.34 2.78
C LEU A 121 -18.75 -1.24 2.68
#